data_AF-A0A2E9LJ82-F1
#
_entry.id   AF-A0A2E9LJ82-F1
#
_cell.length_a   1.000
_cell.length_b   1.000
_cell.length_c   1.000
_cell.angle_alpha   90.00
_cell.angle_beta   90.00
_cell.angle_gamma   90.00
#
_symmetry.space_group_name_H-M   'P 1'
#
loop_
_entity.id
_entity.type
_entity.pdbx_description
1 polymer ?
#
loop_
_entity_poly.entity_id
_entity_poly.type
_entity_poly.pdbx_seq_one_letter_code
_entity_poly.pdbx_strand_id
1 'polypeptide(L)'
;GLSLEETSRKYPLTDFLGPFDPLVVNANTGESGWSLHASAIRALERVIRRGSGSYLVVSHGNALNAALRCVVGAQPPVRGQGLGFSLGDTGFVRARCKSDRDQWTIAELRPGE
;
A
#
# COMPACT_ATOMS: atom_id res chain seq x y z
N GLY A 1 10.21 -5.17 17.35
CA GLY A 1 10.85 -4.23 16.42
C GLY A 1 11.52 -3.13 17.21
N LEU A 2 12.19 -2.19 16.54
CA LEU A 2 12.66 -0.95 17.18
C LEU A 2 11.45 -0.14 17.66
N SER A 3 11.60 0.60 18.75
CA SER A 3 10.60 1.58 19.16
C SER A 3 10.50 2.71 18.13
N LEU A 4 9.43 3.50 18.18
CA LEU A 4 9.30 4.69 17.33
C LEU A 4 10.46 5.66 17.56
N GLU A 5 10.85 5.86 18.83
CA GLU A 5 11.96 6.73 19.20
C GLU A 5 13.31 6.21 18.64
N GLU A 6 13.56 4.91 18.77
CA GLU A 6 14.75 4.28 18.20
C GLU A 6 14.77 4.37 16.68
N THR A 7 13.62 4.23 16.04
CA THR A 7 13.45 4.32 14.59
C THR A 7 13.73 5.74 14.11
N SER A 8 13.15 6.76 14.73
CA SER A 8 13.39 8.16 14.37
C SER A 8 14.84 8.58 14.55
N ARG A 9 15.52 8.07 15.58
CA ARG A 9 16.94 8.35 15.81
C ARG A 9 17.85 7.63 14.80
N LYS A 10 17.56 6.37 14.48
CA LYS A 10 18.38 5.55 13.57
C LYS A 10 18.11 5.88 12.09
N TYR A 11 16.89 6.26 11.78
CA TYR A 11 16.39 6.54 10.43
C TYR A 11 15.65 7.88 10.41
N PRO A 12 16.39 9.01 10.50
CA PRO A 12 15.77 10.31 10.41
C PRO A 12 15.05 10.47 9.06
N LEU A 13 13.89 11.11 9.11
CA LEU A 13 13.17 11.55 7.91
C LEU A 13 13.91 12.74 7.28
N THR A 14 13.87 12.84 5.96
CA THR A 14 14.48 13.96 5.24
C THR A 14 13.44 15.05 4.99
N ASP A 15 13.85 16.31 4.96
CA ASP A 15 12.95 17.47 4.76
C ASP A 15 12.31 17.48 3.35
N PHE A 16 12.96 16.85 2.37
CA PHE A 16 12.49 16.71 0.99
C PHE A 16 12.59 15.27 0.50
N LEU A 17 11.45 14.59 0.39
CA LEU A 17 11.36 13.28 -0.27
C LEU A 17 10.79 13.46 -1.67
N GLY A 18 11.60 13.19 -2.69
CA GLY A 18 11.10 12.88 -4.03
C GLY A 18 10.42 11.51 -4.03
N PRO A 19 9.54 11.25 -4.99
CA PRO A 19 8.72 10.04 -4.96
C PRO A 19 9.55 8.75 -5.19
N PHE A 20 10.71 8.88 -5.84
CA PHE A 20 11.63 7.78 -6.11
C PHE A 20 12.73 7.64 -5.03
N ASP A 21 12.82 8.59 -4.11
CA ASP A 21 13.81 8.55 -3.05
C ASP A 21 13.37 7.56 -1.95
N PRO A 22 14.33 6.87 -1.31
CA PRO A 22 14.05 6.11 -0.10
C PRO A 22 13.42 7.00 0.97
N LEU A 23 12.50 6.46 1.76
CA LEU A 23 11.79 7.21 2.81
C LEU A 23 12.68 7.71 3.96
N VAL A 24 13.95 7.31 4.02
CA VAL A 24 14.88 7.59 5.12
C VAL A 24 16.23 8.07 4.58
N VAL A 25 16.90 8.97 5.32
CA VAL A 25 18.11 9.69 4.87
C VAL A 25 19.30 8.75 4.61
N ASN A 26 19.48 7.74 5.46
CA ASN A 26 20.72 6.92 5.51
C ASN A 26 20.49 5.43 5.20
N ALA A 27 19.49 5.08 4.39
CA ALA A 27 19.36 3.71 3.93
C ALA A 27 19.54 3.63 2.41
N ASN A 28 20.73 3.21 2.00
CA ASN A 28 20.98 2.63 0.67
C ASN A 28 20.12 1.37 0.39
N THR A 29 19.24 0.99 1.33
CA THR A 29 18.38 -0.19 1.32
C THR A 29 16.90 0.14 1.62
N GLY A 30 16.55 1.42 1.81
CA GLY A 30 15.18 1.83 2.10
C GLY A 30 14.30 1.74 0.85
N GLU A 31 13.02 1.40 1.04
CA GLU A 31 12.07 1.39 -0.07
C GLU A 31 11.55 2.80 -0.37
N SER A 32 11.49 3.17 -1.65
CA SER A 32 10.80 4.39 -2.08
C SER A 32 9.29 4.16 -2.18
N GLY A 33 8.50 5.23 -2.16
CA GLY A 33 7.04 5.13 -2.32
C GLY A 33 6.64 4.40 -3.62
N TRP A 34 7.39 4.64 -4.71
CA TRP A 34 7.18 3.93 -5.99
C TRP A 34 7.58 2.46 -5.93
N SER A 35 8.68 2.09 -5.27
CA SER A 35 9.06 0.68 -5.12
C SER A 35 7.99 -0.09 -4.34
N LEU A 36 7.50 0.48 -3.23
CA LEU A 36 6.42 -0.11 -2.45
C LEU A 36 5.17 -0.31 -3.31
N HIS A 37 4.83 0.70 -4.11
CA HIS A 37 3.68 0.63 -4.99
C HIS A 37 3.82 -0.47 -6.04
N ALA A 38 4.98 -0.55 -6.71
CA ALA A 38 5.26 -1.60 -7.68
C ALA A 38 5.24 -3.00 -7.05
N SER A 39 5.76 -3.16 -5.83
CA SER A 39 5.73 -4.41 -5.07
C SER A 39 4.30 -4.86 -4.77
N ALA A 40 3.46 -3.93 -4.30
CA ALA A 40 2.05 -4.20 -4.02
C ALA A 40 1.26 -4.59 -5.27
N ILE A 41 1.52 -3.94 -6.42
CA ILE A 41 0.89 -4.30 -7.71
C ILE A 41 1.28 -5.72 -8.13
N ARG A 42 2.57 -6.08 -8.05
CA ARG A 42 3.02 -7.45 -8.37
C ARG A 42 2.37 -8.48 -7.45
N ALA A 43 2.18 -8.15 -6.17
CA ALA A 43 1.48 -9.03 -5.24
C ALA A 43 -0.01 -9.20 -5.63
N LEU A 44 -0.69 -8.10 -5.97
CA LEU A 44 -2.07 -8.12 -6.44
C LEU A 44 -2.22 -8.92 -7.74
N GLU A 45 -1.33 -8.74 -8.71
CA GLU A 45 -1.29 -9.51 -9.95
C GLU A 45 -1.22 -11.01 -9.67
N ARG A 46 -0.35 -11.43 -8.75
CA ARG A 46 -0.24 -12.85 -8.36
C ARG A 46 -1.53 -13.37 -7.74
N VAL A 47 -2.27 -12.56 -6.98
CA VAL A 47 -3.58 -12.97 -6.43
C VAL A 47 -4.59 -13.16 -7.55
N ILE A 48 -4.70 -12.21 -8.49
CA ILE A 48 -5.63 -12.28 -9.62
C ILE A 48 -5.32 -13.49 -10.51
N ARG A 49 -4.04 -13.76 -10.78
CA ARG A 49 -3.60 -14.87 -11.63
C ARG A 49 -3.80 -16.25 -11.00
N ARG A 50 -4.14 -16.36 -9.71
CA ARG A 50 -4.57 -17.63 -9.09
C ARG A 50 -5.94 -18.09 -9.58
N GLY A 51 -6.71 -17.22 -10.23
CA GLY A 51 -8.03 -17.53 -10.77
C GLY A 51 -9.18 -17.11 -9.87
N SER A 52 -10.39 -17.53 -10.22
CA SER A 52 -11.61 -17.18 -9.50
C SER A 52 -11.63 -17.79 -8.09
N GLY A 53 -11.91 -16.97 -7.08
CA GLY A 53 -11.98 -17.42 -5.70
C GLY A 53 -12.20 -16.28 -4.70
N SER A 54 -12.37 -16.64 -3.43
CA SER A 54 -12.34 -15.69 -2.31
C SER A 54 -10.98 -15.76 -1.62
N TYR A 55 -10.29 -14.62 -1.54
CA TYR A 55 -8.95 -14.54 -0.97
C TYR A 55 -8.92 -13.56 0.19
N LEU A 56 -8.32 -13.98 1.31
CA LEU A 56 -7.96 -13.09 2.41
C LEU A 56 -6.49 -12.70 2.26
N VAL A 57 -6.23 -11.39 2.14
CA VAL A 57 -4.87 -10.85 2.09
C VAL A 57 -4.64 -10.04 3.36
N VAL A 58 -3.69 -10.48 4.19
CA VAL A 58 -3.28 -9.77 5.40
C VAL A 58 -1.93 -9.13 5.14
N SER A 59 -1.83 -7.82 5.35
CA SER A 59 -0.61 -7.04 5.11
C SER A 59 -0.65 -5.72 5.89
N HIS A 60 0.37 -4.88 5.72
CA HIS A 60 0.45 -3.57 6.34
C HIS A 60 -0.38 -2.54 5.57
N GLY A 61 -0.89 -1.52 6.28
CA GLY A 61 -1.76 -0.48 5.72
C GLY A 61 -1.17 0.21 4.48
N ASN A 62 0.15 0.44 4.45
CA ASN A 62 0.84 1.05 3.31
C ASN A 62 0.79 0.16 2.05
N ALA A 63 1.02 -1.15 2.19
CA ALA A 63 0.98 -2.10 1.09
C ALA A 63 -0.46 -2.30 0.58
N LEU A 64 -1.42 -2.43 1.50
CA LEU A 64 -2.85 -2.52 1.17
C LEU A 64 -3.34 -1.26 0.45
N ASN A 65 -2.97 -0.08 0.93
CA ASN A 65 -3.28 1.18 0.26
C ASN A 65 -2.70 1.25 -1.15
N ALA A 66 -1.46 0.81 -1.34
CA ALA A 66 -0.85 0.77 -2.66
C ALA A 66 -1.61 -0.16 -3.63
N ALA A 67 -2.00 -1.36 -3.18
CA ALA A 67 -2.80 -2.28 -3.98
C ALA A 67 -4.19 -1.71 -4.30
N LEU A 68 -4.86 -1.09 -3.32
CA LEU A 68 -6.18 -0.48 -3.51
C LEU A 68 -6.13 0.73 -4.47
N ARG A 69 -5.06 1.51 -4.44
CA ARG A 69 -4.83 2.58 -5.43
C ARG A 69 -4.74 2.03 -6.85
N CYS A 70 -4.02 0.92 -7.04
CA CYS A 70 -4.00 0.23 -8.34
C CYS A 70 -5.41 -0.20 -8.78
N VAL A 71 -6.21 -0.74 -7.85
CA VAL A 71 -7.58 -1.18 -8.12
C VAL A 71 -8.48 -0.04 -8.62
N VAL A 72 -8.33 1.17 -8.07
CA VAL A 72 -9.15 2.34 -8.44
C VAL A 72 -8.50 3.25 -9.49
N GLY A 73 -7.36 2.84 -10.06
CA GLY A 73 -6.63 3.64 -11.05
C GLY A 73 -5.96 4.90 -10.50
N ALA A 74 -5.74 4.98 -9.18
CA ALA A 74 -5.05 6.09 -8.55
C ALA A 74 -3.53 5.90 -8.62
N GLN A 75 -2.82 6.99 -8.91
CA GLN A 75 -1.37 7.01 -8.90
C GLN A 75 -0.80 6.90 -7.47
N PRO A 76 0.46 6.46 -7.31
CA PRO A 76 1.15 6.54 -6.02
C PRO A 76 1.11 7.97 -5.48
N PRO A 77 0.85 8.16 -4.16
CA PRO A 77 0.81 9.49 -3.59
C PRO A 77 2.19 10.14 -3.62
N VAL A 78 2.23 11.43 -3.96
CA VAL A 78 3.42 12.27 -3.83
C VAL A 78 3.18 13.22 -2.66
N ARG A 79 4.04 13.17 -1.64
CA ARG A 79 3.99 14.06 -0.47
C ARG A 79 2.66 14.10 0.28
N GLY A 80 2.06 12.94 0.51
CA GLY A 80 0.80 12.84 1.25
C GLY A 80 -0.44 13.32 0.50
N GLN A 81 -0.30 13.73 -0.77
CA GLN A 81 -1.43 14.05 -1.63
C GLN A 81 -1.99 12.79 -2.29
N GLY A 82 -3.26 12.86 -2.68
CA GLY A 82 -3.94 11.80 -3.42
C GLY A 82 -4.91 11.00 -2.55
N LEU A 83 -5.15 9.75 -2.95
CA LEU A 83 -6.17 8.90 -2.32
C LEU A 83 -5.56 8.05 -1.20
N GLY A 84 -6.20 8.05 -0.04
CA GLY A 84 -5.89 7.17 1.08
C GLY A 84 -7.11 6.39 1.52
N PHE A 85 -6.92 5.12 1.85
CA PHE A 85 -7.89 4.26 2.50
C PHE A 85 -7.51 4.17 3.98
N SER A 86 -8.40 4.65 4.85
CA SER A 86 -8.19 4.61 6.29
C SER A 86 -8.24 3.15 6.77
N LEU A 87 -7.07 2.59 7.05
CA LEU A 87 -6.89 1.24 7.56
C LEU A 87 -5.98 1.33 8.79
N GLY A 88 -6.62 1.39 9.95
CA GLY A 88 -6.03 1.15 11.26
C GLY A 88 -5.90 -0.34 11.55
N ASP A 89 -5.63 -0.66 12.80
CA ASP A 89 -5.36 -2.03 13.21
C ASP A 89 -6.63 -2.87 13.06
N THR A 90 -6.47 -4.05 12.46
CA THR A 90 -7.57 -4.97 12.09
C THR A 90 -8.61 -4.40 11.11
N GLY A 91 -8.37 -3.21 10.55
CA GLY A 91 -9.18 -2.65 9.47
C GLY A 91 -9.16 -3.53 8.22
N PHE A 92 -10.25 -3.51 7.45
CA PHE A 92 -10.33 -4.30 6.22
C PHE A 92 -11.11 -3.61 5.10
N VAL A 93 -10.80 -4.01 3.87
CA VAL A 93 -11.57 -3.66 2.67
C VAL A 93 -12.05 -4.95 2.01
N ARG A 94 -13.33 -4.97 1.65
CA ARG A 94 -13.91 -6.05 0.84
C ARG A 94 -14.09 -5.57 -0.58
N ALA A 95 -13.30 -6.12 -1.48
CA ALA A 95 -13.38 -5.83 -2.91
C ALA A 95 -13.83 -7.05 -3.71
N ARG A 96 -14.50 -6.82 -4.84
CA ARG A 96 -14.85 -7.85 -5.83
C ARG A 96 -14.25 -7.46 -7.16
N CYS A 97 -13.59 -8.41 -7.81
CA CYS A 97 -13.10 -8.28 -9.18
C CYS A 97 -13.94 -9.16 -10.10
N LYS A 98 -14.44 -8.59 -11.20
CA LYS A 98 -15.04 -9.31 -12.32
C LYS A 98 -14.03 -9.32 -13.46
N SER A 99 -13.30 -10.43 -13.58
CA SER A 99 -12.20 -10.60 -14.53
C SER A 99 -12.66 -10.56 -16.00
N ASP A 100 -13.92 -10.84 -16.28
CA ASP A 100 -14.50 -10.77 -17.63
C ASP A 100 -14.72 -9.34 -18.13
N ARG A 101 -14.67 -8.35 -17.24
CA ARG A 101 -14.96 -6.93 -17.54
C ARG A 101 -13.92 -5.97 -16.98
N ASP A 102 -12.82 -6.49 -16.44
CA ASP A 102 -11.81 -5.74 -15.68
C ASP A 102 -12.43 -4.78 -14.65
N GLN A 103 -13.55 -5.20 -14.06
CA GLN A 103 -14.36 -4.33 -13.19
C GLN A 103 -14.10 -4.65 -11.72
N TRP A 104 -13.70 -3.64 -10.97
CA TRP A 104 -13.60 -3.71 -9.52
C TRP A 104 -14.79 -3.03 -8.84
N THR A 105 -15.20 -3.59 -7.71
CA THR A 105 -16.19 -2.99 -6.82
C THR A 105 -15.68 -3.07 -5.40
N ILE A 106 -15.50 -1.91 -4.76
CA ILE A 106 -15.26 -1.83 -3.32
C ILE A 106 -16.62 -1.93 -2.63
N ALA A 107 -16.87 -3.07 -1.99
CA ALA A 107 -18.16 -3.36 -1.37
C ALA A 107 -18.26 -2.85 0.07
N GLU A 108 -17.14 -2.74 0.77
CA GLU A 108 -17.08 -2.31 2.16
C GLU A 108 -15.66 -1.88 2.53
N LEU A 109 -15.56 -0.83 3.36
CA LEU A 109 -14.34 -0.43 4.06
C LEU A 109 -14.67 -0.29 5.54
N ARG A 110 -13.92 -0.99 6.39
CA ARG A 110 -13.97 -0.87 7.85
C ARG A 110 -12.61 -0.36 8.32
N PRO A 111 -12.55 0.82 8.96
CA PRO A 111 -11.28 1.44 9.28
C PRO A 111 -10.45 0.66 10.30
N GLY A 112 -11.07 -0.14 11.18
CA GLY A 112 -10.34 -0.74 12.29
C GLY A 112 -10.17 0.26 13.45
N GLU A 113 -9.37 -0.13 14.43
CA GLU A 113 -9.01 0.70 15.59
C GLU A 113 -7.80 1.60 15.32
#